data_AF-A0A2N5HB57-F1
#
_entry.id   AF-A0A2N5HB57-F1
#
_cell.length_a   1.000
_cell.length_b   1.000
_cell.length_c   1.000
_cell.angle_alpha   90.00
_cell.angle_beta   90.00
_cell.angle_gamma   90.00
#
_symmetry.space_group_name_H-M   'P 1'
#
loop_
_entity.id
_entity.type
_entity.pdbx_description
1 polymer ?
#
loop_
_entity_poly.entity_id
_entity_poly.type
_entity_poly.pdbx_seq_one_letter_code
_entity_poly.pdbx_strand_id
1 'polypeptide(L)' 'MVQVEVTVTFEGKSYLTNVIANRETTDDEILRLAMEQVQKQWKK' A
#
# COMPACT_ATOMS: atom_id res chain seq x y z
N MET A 1 16.29 1.28 2.53
CA MET A 1 14.83 1.27 2.41
C MET A 1 14.37 2.64 1.91
N VAL A 2 13.29 2.68 1.15
CA VAL A 2 12.63 3.89 0.64
C VAL A 2 11.17 3.87 1.08
N GLN A 3 10.59 5.05 1.24
CA GLN A 3 9.15 5.18 1.44
C GLN A 3 8.51 5.51 0.11
N VAL A 4 7.50 4.73 -0.28
CA VAL A 4 6.72 4.92 -1.50
C VAL A 4 5.30 5.23 -1.09
N GLU A 5 4.77 6.35 -1.57
CA GLU A 5 3.36 6.71 -1.41
C GLU A 5 2.54 6.01 -2.49
N VAL A 6 1.51 5.28 -2.08
CA VAL A 6 0.68 4.45 -2.96
C VAL A 6 -0.79 4.80 -2.74
N THR A 7 -1.49 5.09 -3.82
CA THR A 7 -2.95 5.22 -3.80
C THR A 7 -3.59 3.91 -4.21
N VAL A 8 -4.47 3.35 -3.38
CA VAL A 8 -5.22 2.12 -3.67
C VAL A 8 -6.72 2.36 -3.56
N THR A 9 -7.49 1.71 -4.43
CA THR A 9 -8.96 1.73 -4.36
C THR A 9 -9.46 0.46 -3.67
N PHE A 10 -10.21 0.61 -2.58
CA PHE A 10 -10.78 -0.48 -1.79
C PHE A 10 -12.21 -0.11 -1.36
N GLU A 11 -13.17 -1.03 -1.46
CA GLU A 11 -14.59 -0.78 -1.11
C GLU A 11 -15.18 0.51 -1.74
N GLY A 12 -14.81 0.79 -3.00
CA GLY A 12 -15.29 1.97 -3.75
C GLY A 12 -14.70 3.31 -3.29
N LYS A 13 -13.72 3.31 -2.38
CA LYS A 13 -13.02 4.51 -1.90
C LYS A 13 -11.53 4.42 -2.21
N SER A 14 -10.90 5.57 -2.41
CA SER A 14 -9.45 5.67 -2.61
C SER A 14 -8.76 6.00 -1.29
N TYR A 15 -7.67 5.30 -1.02
CA TYR A 15 -6.85 5.45 0.18
C TYR A 15 -5.41 5.71 -0.20
N LEU A 16 -4.79 6.66 0.50
CA LEU A 16 -3.37 6.95 0.38
C LEU A 16 -2.64 6.25 1.53
N THR A 17 -1.64 5.44 1.22
CA THR A 17 -0.83 4.76 2.22
C THR A 17 0.65 4.78 1.86
N ASN A 18 1.50 4.67 2.88
CA ASN A 18 2.94 4.67 2.73
C ASN A 18 3.47 3.24 2.89
N VAL A 19 4.25 2.78 1.91
CA VAL A 19 4.90 1.48 1.94
C VAL A 19 6.41 1.70 2.11
N ILE A 20 7.00 1.07 3.12
CA ILE A 20 8.45 1.02 3.28
C ILE A 20 8.95 -0.19 2.50
N ALA A 21 9.67 0.06 1.42
CA ALA A 21 10.14 -0.97 0.49
C ALA A 21 11.66 -0.86 0.25
N ASN A 22 12.26 -1.91 -0.31
CA ASN A 22 13.62 -1.82 -0.84
C ASN A 22 13.56 -1.25 -2.26
N ARG A 23 14.70 -0.73 -2.76
CA ARG A 23 14.76 -0.18 -4.13
C ARG A 23 14.55 -1.24 -5.21
N GLU A 24 14.72 -2.51 -4.85
CA GLU A 24 14.55 -3.68 -5.73
C GLU A 24 13.17 -4.32 -5.59
N THR A 25 12.34 -3.85 -4.65
CA THR A 25 10.97 -4.34 -4.50
C THR A 25 10.15 -3.95 -5.72
N THR A 26 9.42 -4.90 -6.28
CA THR A 26 8.60 -4.66 -7.47
C THR A 26 7.36 -3.85 -7.13
N ASP A 27 6.81 -3.16 -8.13
CA ASP A 27 5.59 -2.38 -8.00
C ASP A 27 4.40 -3.25 -7.55
N ASP A 28 4.31 -4.49 -8.04
CA ASP A 28 3.26 -5.45 -7.64
C ASP A 28 3.34 -5.79 -6.14
N GLU A 29 4.56 -5.97 -5.62
CA GLU A 29 4.76 -6.25 -4.20
C GLU A 29 4.48 -5.01 -3.34
N ILE A 30 4.86 -3.82 -3.80
CA ILE A 30 4.50 -2.54 -3.17
C ILE A 30 2.98 -2.37 -3.12
N LEU A 31 2.28 -2.66 -4.23
CA LEU A 31 0.83 -2.57 -4.32
C LEU A 31 0.14 -3.57 -3.38
N ARG A 32 0.63 -4.80 -3.30
CA ARG A 32 0.12 -5.82 -2.36
C ARG A 32 0.25 -5.35 -0.92
N LEU A 33 1.42 -4.83 -0.53
CA LEU A 33 1.67 -4.29 0.81
C LEU A 33 0.77 -3.09 1.11
N ALA A 34 0.56 -2.20 0.15
CA ALA A 34 -0.36 -1.07 0.29
C ALA A 34 -1.80 -1.53 0.54
N MET A 35 -2.29 -2.49 -0.25
CA MET A 35 -3.64 -3.06 -0.09
C MET A 35 -3.81 -3.74 1.27
N GLU A 36 -2.84 -4.54 1.71
CA GLU A 36 -2.87 -5.19 3.03
C GLU A 36 -2.94 -4.18 4.18
N GLN A 37 -2.19 -3.08 4.09
CA GLN A 37 -2.23 -2.02 5.09
C GLN A 37 -3.62 -1.37 5.17
N VAL A 38 -4.22 -1.03 4.02
CA VAL A 38 -5.56 -0.44 3.97
C VAL A 38 -6.60 -1.41 4.53
N GLN A 39 -6.54 -2.69 4.17
CA GLN A 39 -7.45 -3.70 4.73
C GLN A 39 -7.31 -3.84 6.25
N LYS A 40 -6.09 -3.82 6.78
CA LYS A 40 -5.82 -3.89 8.22
C LYS A 40 -6.34 -2.66 8.95
N GLN A 41 -6.18 -1.47 8.37
CA GLN A 41 -6.71 -0.22 8.94
C GLN A 41 -8.24 -0.18 8.90
N TRP A 42 -8.85 -0.69 7.82
CA TRP A 42 -10.29 -0.69 7.64
C TRP A 42 -11.03 -1.65 8.58
N LYS A 43 -10.41 -2.77 8.94
CA LYS A 43 -10.96 -3.76 9.88
C LYS A 43 -10.79 -3.36 11.35
N LYS A 44 -10.17 -2.22 11.62
CA LYS A 44 -9.83 -1.73 12.96
C LYS A 44 -10.86 -0.72 13.43
#